data_AF-A0A4T2BVW7-F1
#
_entry.id   AF-A0A4T2BVW7-F1
#
_cell.length_a   1.000
_cell.length_b   1.000
_cell.length_c   1.000
_cell.angle_alpha   90.00
_cell.angle_beta   90.00
_cell.angle_gamma   90.00
#
_symmetry.space_group_name_H-M   'P 1'
#
loop_
_entity.id
_entity.type
_entity.pdbx_description
1 polymer ?
#
loop_
_entity_poly.entity_id
_entity_poly.type
_entity_poly.pdbx_seq_one_letter_code
_entity_poly.pdbx_strand_id
1 'polypeptide(L)'
;MVSFTEPLHTERLVLRLLAESDLTDIHAYQRLPEVTRFMLWNVRTLDESREHLTRRLTMTRLENDGDVLVVAVELPGTGGSPARLIGEITVFLRSTASRQAEIGWAFHPDFQGQGYATEAAGRMLDYAFTELNAHRVHATLDPRNSSSSALAERLGLVLEAHFREDTFFKGAWGDTAVYAILRSAWAQPGADQAGVTAMASAGLLARPGAGLPTIRVAAVVLLRERRVLMVTARGRDVLYLPGGKIDAGETAAEAVARESREEIAVELEQQSIRELFTVTVQAHGEPDGRLVAMTLFAATTADEPVASAEVDSVHWVTSADAGRCPPAGVETLERLVALGLID
;
A
#
# COMPACT_ATOMS: atom_id res chain seq x y z
N MET A 1 -0.75 -33.89 2.35
CA MET A 1 -0.22 -33.88 0.98
C MET A 1 -1.18 -33.08 0.12
N VAL A 2 -0.74 -31.94 -0.41
CA VAL A 2 -1.54 -31.15 -1.35
C VAL A 2 -0.75 -31.03 -2.64
N SER A 3 -1.26 -31.68 -3.69
CA SER A 3 -0.69 -31.63 -5.03
C SER A 3 -1.47 -30.61 -5.85
N PHE A 4 -0.76 -29.66 -6.46
CA PHE A 4 -1.39 -28.69 -7.35
C PHE A 4 -1.61 -29.35 -8.71
N THR A 5 -2.78 -29.96 -8.92
CA THR A 5 -3.06 -30.79 -10.11
C THR A 5 -3.92 -30.10 -11.15
N GLU A 6 -4.75 -29.14 -10.75
CA GLU A 6 -5.65 -28.42 -11.65
C GLU A 6 -5.35 -26.92 -11.62
N PRO A 7 -5.44 -26.22 -12.78
CA PRO A 7 -5.33 -24.77 -12.81
C PRO A 7 -6.39 -24.09 -11.94
N LEU A 8 -6.00 -23.05 -11.22
CA LEU A 8 -6.95 -22.17 -10.54
C LEU A 8 -7.33 -21.04 -11.47
N HIS A 9 -8.62 -20.71 -11.51
CA HIS A 9 -9.14 -19.60 -12.30
C HIS A 9 -9.48 -18.42 -11.39
N THR A 10 -9.26 -17.22 -11.92
CA THR A 10 -9.78 -15.97 -11.38
C THR A 10 -10.68 -15.31 -12.44
N GLU A 11 -11.09 -14.06 -12.23
CA GLU A 11 -11.88 -13.33 -13.21
C GLU A 11 -11.15 -13.18 -14.56
N ARG A 12 -9.84 -12.91 -14.51
CA ARG A 12 -9.03 -12.58 -15.69
C ARG A 12 -7.84 -13.51 -15.92
N LEU A 13 -7.47 -14.35 -14.96
CA LEU A 13 -6.20 -15.09 -14.96
C LEU A 13 -6.41 -16.60 -14.83
N VAL A 14 -5.43 -17.33 -15.34
CA VAL A 14 -5.26 -18.77 -15.11
C VAL A 14 -3.95 -18.99 -14.35
N LEU A 15 -4.05 -19.58 -13.17
CA LEU A 15 -2.94 -19.95 -12.31
C LEU A 15 -2.64 -21.42 -12.51
N ARG A 16 -1.52 -21.75 -13.16
CA ARG A 16 -1.16 -23.13 -13.54
C ARG A 16 0.28 -23.46 -13.21
N LEU A 17 0.64 -24.75 -13.23
CA LEU A 17 2.04 -25.14 -13.17
C LEU A 17 2.81 -24.56 -14.35
N LEU A 18 4.11 -24.29 -14.12
CA LEU A 18 5.03 -23.89 -15.18
C LEU A 18 5.20 -25.00 -16.21
N ALA A 19 5.42 -24.60 -17.46
CA ALA A 19 5.74 -25.47 -18.58
C ALA A 19 7.04 -25.02 -19.27
N GLU A 20 7.70 -25.91 -20.00
CA GLU A 20 8.92 -25.57 -20.76
C GLU A 20 8.69 -24.43 -21.77
N SER A 21 7.47 -24.35 -22.33
CA SER A 21 7.05 -23.30 -23.25
C SER A 21 7.05 -21.90 -22.65
N ASP A 22 7.04 -21.78 -21.32
CA ASP A 22 7.00 -20.49 -20.61
C ASP A 22 8.36 -19.78 -20.61
N LEU A 23 9.44 -20.44 -21.05
CA LEU A 23 10.80 -19.91 -20.99
C LEU A 23 10.94 -18.49 -21.57
N THR A 24 10.30 -18.23 -22.71
CA THR A 24 10.39 -16.93 -23.38
C THR A 24 9.78 -15.82 -22.53
N ASP A 25 8.59 -16.04 -22.00
CA ASP A 25 7.87 -15.07 -21.16
C ASP A 25 8.56 -14.88 -19.80
N ILE A 26 9.05 -15.97 -19.20
CA ILE A 26 9.83 -15.93 -17.94
C ILE A 26 11.10 -15.10 -18.12
N HIS A 27 11.84 -15.37 -19.20
CA HIS A 27 13.07 -14.65 -19.49
C HIS A 27 12.80 -13.16 -19.72
N ALA A 28 11.66 -12.80 -20.31
CA ALA A 28 11.31 -11.41 -20.61
C ALA A 28 11.36 -10.50 -19.38
N TYR A 29 10.91 -10.96 -18.22
CA TYR A 29 11.04 -10.18 -16.97
C TYR A 29 12.30 -10.50 -16.17
N GLN A 30 12.85 -11.72 -16.21
CA GLN A 30 14.06 -12.06 -15.44
C GLN A 30 15.34 -11.38 -15.94
N ARG A 31 15.36 -10.91 -17.19
CA ARG A 31 16.48 -10.14 -17.75
C ARG A 31 16.48 -8.66 -17.36
N LEU A 32 15.42 -8.17 -16.71
CA LEU A 32 15.24 -6.75 -16.42
C LEU A 32 15.86 -6.37 -15.06
N PRO A 33 16.74 -5.35 -14.99
CA PRO A 33 17.29 -4.87 -13.72
C PRO A 33 16.23 -4.37 -12.75
N GLU A 34 15.15 -3.75 -13.23
CA GLU A 34 14.08 -3.23 -12.39
C GLU A 34 13.31 -4.34 -11.64
N VAL A 35 13.09 -5.49 -12.30
CA VAL A 35 12.42 -6.65 -11.72
C VAL A 35 13.35 -7.32 -10.70
N THR A 36 14.63 -7.45 -11.04
CA THR A 36 15.59 -8.14 -10.18
C THR A 36 16.12 -7.25 -9.06
N ARG A 37 15.90 -5.93 -9.07
CA ARG A 37 16.45 -4.96 -8.11
C ARG A 37 16.31 -5.41 -6.65
N PHE A 38 15.14 -5.90 -6.27
CA PHE A 38 14.82 -6.34 -4.91
C PHE A 38 14.80 -7.87 -4.75
N MET A 39 15.18 -8.59 -5.79
CA MET A 39 15.29 -10.03 -5.76
C MET A 39 16.67 -10.47 -5.33
N LEU A 40 16.77 -11.60 -4.63
CA LEU A 40 18.04 -12.18 -4.19
C LEU A 40 18.94 -12.66 -5.35
N TRP A 41 18.41 -12.68 -6.57
CA TRP A 41 19.10 -13.09 -7.79
C TRP A 41 19.31 -11.90 -8.73
N ASN A 42 20.37 -11.97 -9.53
CA ASN A 42 20.70 -10.98 -10.55
C ASN A 42 19.86 -11.19 -11.82
N VAL A 43 19.97 -10.23 -12.75
CA VAL A 43 19.48 -10.41 -14.12
C VAL A 43 20.00 -11.71 -14.70
N ARG A 44 19.13 -12.45 -15.37
CA ARG A 44 19.51 -13.72 -15.98
C ARG A 44 19.66 -13.59 -17.48
N THR A 45 20.66 -14.27 -18.01
CA THR A 45 20.73 -14.67 -19.41
C THR A 45 19.63 -15.68 -19.74
N LEU A 46 19.41 -15.96 -21.02
CA LEU A 46 18.41 -16.96 -21.44
C LEU A 46 18.75 -18.35 -20.91
N ASP A 47 20.03 -18.72 -20.91
CA ASP A 47 20.48 -20.03 -20.43
C ASP A 47 20.31 -20.18 -18.91
N GLU A 48 20.65 -19.14 -18.13
CA GLU A 48 20.38 -19.12 -16.69
C GLU A 48 18.88 -19.15 -16.38
N SER A 49 18.06 -18.49 -17.20
CA SER A 49 16.59 -18.53 -17.08
C SER A 49 16.06 -19.94 -17.36
N ARG A 50 16.65 -20.65 -18.34
CA ARG A 50 16.32 -22.05 -18.66
C ARG A 50 16.69 -22.98 -17.53
N GLU A 51 17.90 -22.90 -16.99
CA GLU A 51 18.31 -23.70 -15.83
C GLU A 51 17.39 -23.46 -14.63
N HIS A 52 17.06 -22.19 -14.38
CA HIS A 52 16.15 -21.82 -13.31
C HIS A 52 14.74 -22.38 -13.52
N LEU A 53 14.20 -22.35 -14.74
CA LEU A 53 12.93 -22.96 -15.10
C LEU A 53 12.96 -24.48 -14.89
N THR A 54 13.99 -25.17 -15.40
CA THR A 54 14.14 -26.63 -15.26
C THR A 54 14.04 -27.08 -13.80
N ARG A 55 14.67 -26.34 -12.88
CA ARG A 55 14.57 -26.63 -11.43
C ARG A 55 13.16 -26.43 -10.88
N ARG A 56 12.37 -25.49 -11.41
CA ARG A 56 11.03 -25.16 -10.92
C ARG A 56 9.93 -26.02 -11.52
N LEU A 57 10.18 -26.66 -12.67
CA LEU A 57 9.25 -27.64 -13.25
C LEU A 57 9.01 -28.85 -12.32
N THR A 58 9.91 -29.11 -11.37
CA THR A 58 9.75 -30.19 -10.37
C THR A 58 9.08 -29.72 -9.06
N MET A 59 8.86 -28.41 -8.90
CA MET A 59 8.30 -27.77 -7.71
C MET A 59 6.76 -27.70 -7.78
N THR A 60 6.11 -28.87 -7.74
CA THR A 60 4.67 -29.03 -8.04
C THR A 60 3.82 -29.48 -6.86
N ARG A 61 4.43 -29.71 -5.69
CA ARG A 61 3.75 -30.25 -4.50
C ARG A 61 4.21 -29.56 -3.22
N LEU A 62 3.31 -29.51 -2.24
CA LEU A 62 3.60 -29.02 -0.89
C LEU A 62 3.20 -30.10 0.13
N GLU A 63 4.20 -30.72 0.73
CA GLU A 63 4.02 -31.79 1.71
C GLU A 63 4.94 -31.67 2.92
N ASN A 64 6.20 -31.30 2.70
CA ASN A 64 7.24 -31.22 3.71
C ASN A 64 7.73 -29.79 3.92
N ASP A 65 8.28 -29.52 5.10
CA ASP A 65 8.94 -28.26 5.40
C ASP A 65 10.06 -27.99 4.37
N GLY A 66 10.06 -26.80 3.79
CA GLY A 66 10.98 -26.39 2.73
C GLY A 66 10.48 -26.66 1.31
N ASP A 67 9.37 -27.39 1.13
CA ASP A 67 8.77 -27.54 -0.18
C ASP A 67 8.35 -26.19 -0.76
N VAL A 68 8.49 -26.08 -2.08
CA VAL A 68 8.17 -24.87 -2.84
C VAL A 68 7.20 -25.25 -3.95
N LEU A 69 6.17 -24.44 -4.13
CA LEU A 69 5.27 -24.49 -5.26
C LEU A 69 5.40 -23.19 -6.02
N VAL A 70 5.57 -23.31 -7.33
CA VAL A 70 5.61 -22.17 -8.23
C VAL A 70 4.47 -22.28 -9.22
N VAL A 71 3.66 -21.23 -9.27
CA VAL A 71 2.50 -21.15 -10.14
C VAL A 71 2.70 -20.02 -11.14
N ALA A 72 2.62 -20.35 -12.42
CA ALA A 72 2.56 -19.40 -13.51
C ALA A 72 1.26 -18.60 -13.45
N VAL A 73 1.36 -17.29 -13.66
CA VAL A 73 0.21 -16.40 -13.84
C VAL A 73 0.04 -16.16 -15.32
N GLU A 74 -0.91 -16.87 -15.93
CA GLU A 74 -1.23 -16.73 -17.34
C GLU A 74 -2.39 -15.74 -17.53
N LEU A 75 -2.19 -14.80 -18.44
CA LEU A 75 -3.25 -13.94 -18.96
C LEU A 75 -3.75 -14.55 -20.28
N PRO A 76 -5.01 -15.02 -20.35
CA PRO A 76 -5.60 -15.50 -21.59
C PRO A 76 -5.57 -14.43 -22.68
N GLY A 77 -5.30 -14.83 -23.91
CA GLY A 77 -5.28 -13.91 -25.04
C GLY A 77 -6.68 -13.43 -25.43
N THR A 78 -6.79 -12.16 -25.82
CA THR A 78 -8.03 -11.57 -26.33
C THR A 78 -7.96 -11.36 -27.84
N GLY A 79 -9.07 -11.56 -28.55
CA GLY A 79 -9.18 -11.20 -29.98
C GLY A 79 -8.21 -11.94 -30.89
N GLY A 80 -7.85 -13.19 -30.57
CA GLY A 80 -6.93 -14.02 -31.35
C GLY A 80 -5.45 -13.85 -30.99
N SER A 81 -5.11 -12.99 -30.03
CA SER A 81 -3.75 -12.96 -29.45
C SER A 81 -3.47 -14.25 -28.67
N PRO A 82 -2.22 -14.74 -28.60
CA PRO A 82 -1.89 -15.88 -27.75
C PRO A 82 -1.97 -15.50 -26.26
N ALA A 83 -2.24 -16.48 -25.40
CA ALA A 83 -2.07 -16.33 -23.96
C ALA A 83 -0.58 -16.06 -23.63
N ARG A 84 -0.34 -15.32 -22.54
CA ARG A 84 1.03 -15.01 -22.09
C ARG A 84 1.19 -15.27 -20.61
N LEU A 85 2.35 -15.77 -20.21
CA LEU A 85 2.75 -15.75 -18.81
C LEU A 85 3.18 -14.32 -18.45
N ILE A 86 2.49 -13.72 -17.49
CA ILE A 86 2.70 -12.32 -17.08
C ILE A 86 3.41 -12.17 -15.74
N GLY A 87 3.56 -13.29 -15.02
CA GLY A 87 4.23 -13.35 -13.74
C GLY A 87 4.12 -14.74 -13.11
N GLU A 88 4.47 -14.79 -11.84
CA GLU A 88 4.52 -16.01 -11.05
C GLU A 88 4.20 -15.71 -9.59
N ILE A 89 3.52 -16.64 -8.93
CA ILE A 89 3.36 -16.68 -7.49
C ILE A 89 4.14 -17.88 -6.96
N THR A 90 4.90 -17.68 -5.89
CA THR A 90 5.64 -18.74 -5.22
C THR A 90 5.09 -18.92 -3.82
N VAL A 91 4.82 -20.16 -3.43
CA VAL A 91 4.42 -20.54 -2.07
C VAL A 91 5.48 -21.45 -1.49
N PHE A 92 6.01 -21.10 -0.32
CA PHE A 92 6.96 -21.90 0.44
C PHE A 92 6.23 -22.49 1.65
N LEU A 93 6.27 -23.82 1.81
CA LEU A 93 5.78 -24.45 3.02
C LEU A 93 6.86 -24.35 4.10
N ARG A 94 6.68 -23.42 5.04
CA ARG A 94 7.71 -23.08 6.05
C ARG A 94 7.64 -23.99 7.27
N SER A 95 6.45 -24.38 7.68
CA SER A 95 6.27 -25.35 8.75
C SER A 95 4.94 -26.07 8.62
N THR A 96 4.97 -27.39 8.44
CA THR A 96 3.80 -28.27 8.49
C THR A 96 3.21 -28.30 9.89
N ALA A 97 4.06 -28.45 10.92
CA ALA A 97 3.64 -28.54 12.32
C ALA A 97 2.95 -27.25 12.81
N SER A 98 3.52 -26.09 12.48
CA SER A 98 2.94 -24.78 12.84
C SER A 98 1.96 -24.26 11.78
N ARG A 99 1.75 -25.02 10.69
CA ARG A 99 0.92 -24.66 9.54
C ARG A 99 1.26 -23.26 8.99
N GLN A 100 2.54 -23.00 8.75
CA GLN A 100 3.02 -21.72 8.22
C GLN A 100 3.44 -21.84 6.76
N ALA A 101 2.99 -20.89 5.95
CA ALA A 101 3.44 -20.71 4.58
C ALA A 101 4.03 -19.30 4.38
N GLU A 102 4.88 -19.17 3.38
CA GLU A 102 5.32 -17.90 2.84
C GLU A 102 4.83 -17.75 1.40
N ILE A 103 4.45 -16.55 1.01
CA ILE A 103 4.04 -16.21 -0.35
C ILE A 103 4.96 -15.12 -0.92
N GLY A 104 5.33 -15.27 -2.19
CA GLY A 104 6.11 -14.30 -2.94
C GLY A 104 5.60 -14.17 -4.37
N TRP A 105 5.94 -13.07 -5.03
CA TRP A 105 5.45 -12.75 -6.37
C TRP A 105 6.53 -12.08 -7.23
N ALA A 106 6.46 -12.32 -8.54
CA ALA A 106 7.23 -11.59 -9.54
C ALA A 106 6.37 -11.38 -10.78
N PHE A 107 6.34 -10.17 -11.32
CA PHE A 107 5.50 -9.80 -12.46
C PHE A 107 6.28 -8.98 -13.48
N HIS A 108 5.95 -9.19 -14.74
CA HIS A 108 6.50 -8.40 -15.83
C HIS A 108 6.00 -6.93 -15.73
N PRO A 109 6.88 -5.92 -15.88
CA PRO A 109 6.54 -4.50 -15.73
C PRO A 109 5.34 -4.02 -16.55
N ASP A 110 5.24 -4.44 -17.81
CA ASP A 110 4.12 -4.10 -18.71
C ASP A 110 2.72 -4.48 -18.19
N PHE A 111 2.64 -5.35 -17.18
CA PHE A 111 1.39 -5.82 -16.58
C PHE A 111 1.16 -5.27 -15.16
N GLN A 112 2.00 -4.34 -14.70
CA GLN A 112 1.82 -3.66 -13.42
C GLN A 112 0.72 -2.58 -13.51
N GLY A 113 0.23 -2.14 -12.35
CA GLY A 113 -0.82 -1.11 -12.27
C GLY A 113 -2.23 -1.56 -12.68
N GLN A 114 -2.41 -2.80 -13.15
CA GLN A 114 -3.68 -3.33 -13.67
C GLN A 114 -4.41 -4.29 -12.70
N GLY A 115 -3.87 -4.46 -11.49
CA GLY A 115 -4.44 -5.30 -10.43
C GLY A 115 -4.15 -6.80 -10.54
N TYR A 116 -3.49 -7.28 -11.59
CA TYR A 116 -3.24 -8.72 -11.79
C TYR A 116 -2.47 -9.39 -10.64
N ALA A 117 -1.47 -8.70 -10.07
CA ALA A 117 -0.72 -9.25 -8.95
C ALA A 117 -1.58 -9.44 -7.70
N THR A 118 -2.51 -8.52 -7.42
CA THR A 118 -3.47 -8.62 -6.31
C THR A 118 -4.45 -9.76 -6.53
N GLU A 119 -4.97 -9.90 -7.74
CA GLU A 119 -5.88 -10.97 -8.12
C GLU A 119 -5.21 -12.36 -8.00
N ALA A 120 -4.02 -12.52 -8.58
CA ALA A 120 -3.27 -13.77 -8.54
C ALA A 120 -2.82 -14.15 -7.11
N ALA A 121 -2.22 -13.21 -6.39
CA ALA A 121 -1.75 -13.46 -5.03
C ALA A 121 -2.91 -13.70 -4.06
N GLY A 122 -4.04 -12.99 -4.22
CA GLY A 122 -5.26 -13.23 -3.45
C GLY A 122 -5.80 -14.64 -3.65
N ARG A 123 -5.87 -15.11 -4.90
CA ARG A 123 -6.31 -16.49 -5.19
C ARG A 123 -5.37 -17.55 -4.61
N MET A 124 -4.07 -17.30 -4.62
CA MET A 124 -3.08 -18.21 -3.99
C MET A 124 -3.10 -18.14 -2.47
N LEU A 125 -3.45 -16.99 -1.89
CA LEU A 125 -3.68 -16.85 -0.45
C LEU A 125 -4.89 -17.67 -0.02
N ASP A 126 -5.99 -17.62 -0.78
CA ASP A 126 -7.16 -18.49 -0.56
C ASP A 126 -6.76 -19.96 -0.61
N TYR A 127 -6.00 -20.37 -1.63
CA TYR A 127 -5.49 -21.75 -1.74
C TYR A 127 -4.65 -22.16 -0.53
N ALA A 128 -3.78 -21.27 -0.02
CA ALA A 128 -2.98 -21.55 1.17
C ALA A 128 -3.86 -21.76 2.42
N PHE A 129 -4.94 -20.99 2.58
CA PHE A 129 -5.85 -21.15 3.70
C PHE A 129 -6.85 -22.29 3.51
N THR A 130 -7.34 -22.58 2.31
CA THR A 130 -8.32 -23.66 2.09
C THR A 130 -7.61 -25.01 1.96
N GLU A 131 -6.71 -25.13 0.99
CA GLU A 131 -6.12 -26.42 0.61
C GLU A 131 -4.95 -26.81 1.52
N LEU A 132 -4.02 -25.88 1.79
CA LEU A 132 -2.86 -26.17 2.65
C LEU A 132 -3.20 -26.16 4.15
N ASN A 133 -4.43 -25.76 4.49
CA ASN A 133 -4.86 -25.54 5.87
C ASN A 133 -3.88 -24.67 6.69
N ALA A 134 -3.26 -23.65 6.05
CA ALA A 134 -2.32 -22.76 6.73
C ALA A 134 -2.96 -22.02 7.90
N HIS A 135 -2.28 -21.92 9.03
CA HIS A 135 -2.70 -21.05 10.13
C HIS A 135 -2.27 -19.60 9.89
N ARG A 136 -1.07 -19.42 9.33
CA ARG A 136 -0.45 -18.12 9.06
C ARG A 136 0.25 -18.14 7.70
N VAL A 137 0.08 -17.08 6.93
CA VAL A 137 0.80 -16.82 5.67
C VAL A 137 1.56 -15.52 5.82
N HIS A 138 2.83 -15.48 5.38
CA HIS A 138 3.63 -14.26 5.40
C HIS A 138 4.32 -14.00 4.07
N ALA A 139 4.74 -12.76 3.87
CA ALA A 139 5.57 -12.33 2.75
C ALA A 139 6.79 -11.60 3.32
N THR A 140 7.95 -11.92 2.76
CA THR A 140 9.23 -11.29 3.09
C THR A 140 9.68 -10.47 1.89
N LEU A 141 9.98 -9.18 2.09
CA LEU A 141 10.33 -8.26 1.01
C LEU A 141 11.30 -7.18 1.48
N ASP A 142 12.01 -6.58 0.52
CA ASP A 142 12.77 -5.35 0.76
C ASP A 142 11.78 -4.17 0.92
N PRO A 143 11.79 -3.45 2.05
CA PRO A 143 10.84 -2.37 2.29
C PRO A 143 10.93 -1.20 1.29
N ARG A 144 12.06 -1.05 0.59
CA ARG A 144 12.23 -0.06 -0.49
C ARG A 144 11.39 -0.42 -1.72
N ASN A 145 10.87 -1.65 -1.80
CA ASN A 145 9.90 -2.07 -2.81
C ASN A 145 8.49 -1.68 -2.36
N SER A 146 8.14 -0.40 -2.57
CA SER A 146 6.84 0.17 -2.20
C SER A 146 5.68 -0.56 -2.87
N SER A 147 5.82 -0.97 -4.14
CA SER A 147 4.81 -1.75 -4.88
C SER A 147 4.51 -3.09 -4.22
N SER A 148 5.54 -3.78 -3.70
CA SER A 148 5.38 -5.06 -2.99
C SER A 148 4.76 -4.86 -1.62
N SER A 149 5.17 -3.82 -0.88
CA SER A 149 4.55 -3.46 0.41
C SER A 149 3.06 -3.14 0.24
N ALA A 150 2.71 -2.30 -0.73
CA ALA A 150 1.33 -1.93 -1.04
C ALA A 150 0.50 -3.13 -1.54
N LEU A 151 1.12 -4.13 -2.18
CA LEU A 151 0.45 -5.38 -2.54
C LEU A 151 0.15 -6.22 -1.29
N ALA A 152 1.12 -6.39 -0.38
CA ALA A 152 0.92 -7.11 0.87
C ALA A 152 -0.23 -6.50 1.70
N GLU A 153 -0.27 -5.18 1.83
CA GLU A 153 -1.33 -4.46 2.54
C GLU A 153 -2.70 -4.64 1.89
N ARG A 154 -2.79 -4.54 0.55
CA ARG A 154 -4.06 -4.76 -0.18
C ARG A 154 -4.59 -6.17 -0.05
N LEU A 155 -3.72 -7.16 0.16
CA LEU A 155 -4.08 -8.54 0.46
C LEU A 155 -4.48 -8.76 1.93
N GLY A 156 -4.45 -7.71 2.76
CA GLY A 156 -4.80 -7.76 4.17
C GLY A 156 -3.68 -8.23 5.09
N LEU A 157 -2.44 -8.35 4.59
CA LEU A 157 -1.30 -8.66 5.44
C LEU A 157 -0.88 -7.41 6.23
N VAL A 158 -0.48 -7.63 7.47
CA VAL A 158 -0.02 -6.60 8.41
C VAL A 158 1.49 -6.69 8.54
N LEU A 159 2.18 -5.56 8.64
CA LEU A 159 3.61 -5.54 8.94
C LEU A 159 3.84 -6.04 10.38
N GLU A 160 4.50 -7.19 10.52
CA GLU A 160 4.84 -7.78 11.82
C GLU A 160 6.29 -7.52 12.23
N ALA A 161 7.20 -7.35 11.27
CA ALA A 161 8.61 -7.09 11.59
C ALA A 161 9.31 -6.25 10.51
N HIS A 162 10.31 -5.51 10.96
CA HIS A 162 11.26 -4.83 10.10
C HIS A 162 12.67 -4.95 10.68
N PHE A 163 13.51 -5.70 9.97
CA PHE A 163 14.90 -5.91 10.31
C PHE A 163 15.76 -4.94 9.50
N ARG A 164 16.64 -4.22 10.20
CA ARG A 164 17.51 -3.20 9.62
C ARG A 164 18.88 -3.78 9.31
N GLU A 165 19.34 -3.59 8.08
CA GLU A 165 20.65 -4.05 7.60
C GLU A 165 20.94 -5.52 7.97
N ASP A 166 19.91 -6.37 7.96
CA ASP A 166 20.01 -7.76 8.40
C ASP A 166 20.54 -8.70 7.31
N THR A 167 20.45 -8.26 6.05
CA THR A 167 20.87 -9.03 4.89
C THR A 167 21.89 -8.25 4.05
N PHE A 168 22.97 -8.93 3.67
CA PHE A 168 23.95 -8.40 2.72
C PHE A 168 23.72 -9.05 1.36
N PHE A 169 23.19 -8.29 0.40
CA PHE A 169 22.93 -8.78 -0.94
C PHE A 169 23.35 -7.75 -2.00
N LYS A 170 23.87 -8.23 -3.12
CA LYS A 170 24.29 -7.39 -4.26
C LYS A 170 25.26 -6.25 -3.88
N GLY A 171 26.15 -6.53 -2.92
CA GLY A 171 27.21 -5.61 -2.51
C GLY A 171 26.77 -4.49 -1.56
N ALA A 172 25.54 -4.54 -1.03
CA ALA A 172 25.05 -3.58 -0.05
C ALA A 172 24.29 -4.29 1.08
N TRP A 173 24.26 -3.65 2.25
CA TRP A 173 23.33 -4.02 3.30
C TRP A 173 21.92 -3.58 2.91
N GLY A 174 20.95 -4.43 3.19
CA GLY A 174 19.53 -4.19 2.96
C GLY A 174 18.70 -4.59 4.16
N ASP A 175 17.49 -4.05 4.17
CA ASP A 175 16.49 -4.28 5.20
C ASP A 175 15.53 -5.39 4.77
N THR A 176 14.90 -6.03 5.74
CA THR A 176 13.86 -7.05 5.52
C THR A 176 12.58 -6.66 6.23
N ALA A 177 11.49 -6.51 5.49
CA ALA A 177 10.14 -6.35 6.03
C ALA A 177 9.37 -7.67 5.95
N VAL A 178 8.68 -8.02 7.04
CA VAL A 178 7.83 -9.21 7.12
C VAL A 178 6.39 -8.78 7.33
N TYR A 179 5.56 -9.11 6.35
CA TYR A 179 4.11 -8.92 6.39
C TYR A 179 3.43 -10.26 6.61
N ALA A 180 2.36 -10.34 7.41
CA ALA A 180 1.64 -11.60 7.59
C ALA A 180 0.15 -11.41 7.83
N ILE A 181 -0.59 -12.51 7.61
CA ILE A 181 -2.02 -12.62 7.88
C ILE A 181 -2.32 -13.96 8.53
N LEU A 182 -3.18 -13.93 9.55
CA LEU A 182 -3.70 -15.11 10.20
C LEU A 182 -4.97 -15.61 9.49
N ARG A 183 -5.24 -16.91 9.60
CA ARG A 183 -6.48 -17.51 9.10
C ARG A 183 -7.73 -16.79 9.62
N SER A 184 -7.72 -16.36 10.89
CA SER A 184 -8.85 -15.63 11.50
C SER A 184 -9.13 -14.32 10.80
N ALA A 185 -8.10 -13.51 10.53
CA ALA A 185 -8.22 -12.25 9.81
C ALA A 185 -8.60 -12.43 8.35
N TRP A 186 -8.09 -13.48 7.69
CA TRP A 186 -8.53 -13.83 6.34
C TRP A 186 -10.01 -14.21 6.29
N ALA A 187 -10.48 -15.03 7.23
CA ALA A 187 -11.89 -15.48 7.29
C ALA A 187 -12.85 -14.36 7.73
N GLN A 188 -12.37 -13.40 8.51
CA GLN A 188 -13.13 -12.25 8.98
C GLN A 188 -12.31 -10.97 8.79
N PRO A 189 -12.33 -10.38 7.57
CA PRO A 189 -11.63 -9.13 7.29
C PRO A 189 -12.06 -8.04 8.28
N GLY A 190 -11.09 -7.46 9.00
CA GLY A 190 -11.29 -6.43 10.03
C GLY A 190 -11.12 -6.91 11.49
N ALA A 191 -11.06 -8.21 11.75
CA ALA A 191 -10.89 -8.75 13.11
C ALA A 191 -9.53 -8.39 13.76
N ASP A 192 -8.44 -8.39 12.97
CA ASP A 192 -7.09 -8.07 13.47
C ASP A 192 -6.77 -6.56 13.45
N GLN A 193 -7.58 -5.73 12.78
CA GLN A 193 -7.38 -4.27 12.83
C GLN A 193 -7.58 -3.75 14.25
N ALA A 194 -8.51 -4.31 15.04
CA ALA A 194 -8.71 -3.92 16.44
C ALA A 194 -7.50 -4.23 17.35
N GLY A 195 -6.77 -5.33 17.10
CA GLY A 195 -5.59 -5.72 17.88
C GLY A 195 -4.33 -4.95 17.47
N VAL A 196 -4.16 -4.69 16.18
CA VAL A 196 -3.04 -3.90 15.63
C VAL A 196 -3.21 -2.42 15.99
N THR A 197 -4.43 -1.88 16.01
CA THR A 197 -4.70 -0.52 16.56
C THR A 197 -4.35 -0.44 18.05
N ALA A 198 -4.59 -1.49 18.84
CA ALA A 198 -4.21 -1.54 20.25
C ALA A 198 -2.68 -1.64 20.48
N MET A 199 -1.93 -2.38 19.63
CA MET A 199 -0.46 -2.47 19.72
C MET A 199 0.28 -1.28 19.09
N ALA A 200 -0.29 -0.65 18.06
CA ALA A 200 0.19 0.62 17.52
C ALA A 200 0.01 1.77 18.53
N SER A 201 -1.07 1.72 19.33
CA SER A 201 -1.26 2.60 20.49
C SER A 201 -0.25 2.34 21.62
N ALA A 202 0.37 1.15 21.65
CA ALA A 202 1.35 0.72 22.66
C ALA A 202 2.83 0.76 22.17
N GLY A 203 3.09 1.22 20.94
CA GLY A 203 4.44 1.52 20.46
C GLY A 203 5.36 0.34 20.12
N LEU A 204 4.83 -0.88 19.86
CA LEU A 204 5.67 -2.10 19.75
C LEU A 204 5.92 -2.63 18.32
N LEU A 205 5.44 -1.98 17.26
CA LEU A 205 5.72 -2.38 15.87
C LEU A 205 6.10 -1.15 15.04
N ALA A 206 7.38 -1.02 14.68
CA ALA A 206 7.90 0.08 13.87
C ALA A 206 8.17 -0.36 12.42
N ARG A 207 7.66 0.40 11.44
CA ARG A 207 7.89 0.25 9.99
C ARG A 207 9.19 0.98 9.56
N PRO A 208 9.88 0.65 8.45
CA PRO A 208 10.82 1.58 7.78
C PRO A 208 10.04 2.58 6.92
N GLY A 209 10.21 3.90 6.93
CA GLY A 209 11.08 4.80 7.69
C GLY A 209 10.37 5.48 8.87
N ALA A 210 9.74 4.68 9.75
CA ALA A 210 9.33 5.15 11.06
C ALA A 210 10.59 5.41 11.91
N GLY A 211 10.78 6.68 12.22
CA GLY A 211 11.94 7.21 12.93
C GLY A 211 12.05 8.71 12.74
N LEU A 212 11.58 9.21 11.60
CA LEU A 212 11.23 10.63 11.48
C LEU A 212 9.87 10.84 12.15
N PRO A 213 9.77 11.78 13.11
CA PRO A 213 8.50 12.06 13.75
C PRO A 213 7.48 12.45 12.69
N THR A 214 6.33 11.74 12.69
CA THR A 214 5.19 12.06 11.83
C THR A 214 4.81 13.52 12.09
N ILE A 215 4.73 14.29 11.01
CA ILE A 215 4.26 15.67 11.11
C ILE A 215 2.76 15.60 11.35
N ARG A 216 2.32 16.05 12.52
CA ARG A 216 0.89 16.12 12.85
C ARG A 216 0.39 17.49 12.44
N VAL A 217 -0.64 17.51 11.61
CA VAL A 217 -1.28 18.72 11.09
C VAL A 217 -2.75 18.66 11.44
N ALA A 218 -3.32 19.79 11.82
CA ALA A 218 -4.76 19.96 11.96
C ALA A 218 -5.25 20.94 10.89
N ALA A 219 -6.28 20.56 10.14
CA ALA A 219 -6.81 21.39 9.07
C ALA A 219 -8.34 21.47 9.11
N VAL A 220 -8.87 22.62 8.73
CA VAL A 220 -10.30 22.92 8.79
C VAL A 220 -10.99 22.55 7.47
N VAL A 221 -12.17 21.97 7.59
CA VAL A 221 -13.10 21.70 6.50
C VAL A 221 -14.31 22.60 6.71
N LEU A 222 -14.26 23.79 6.11
CA LEU A 222 -15.42 24.68 5.98
C LEU A 222 -16.13 24.37 4.67
N LEU A 223 -17.44 24.22 4.73
CA LEU A 223 -18.28 23.85 3.59
C LEU A 223 -19.26 24.97 3.26
N ARG A 224 -19.37 25.31 1.97
CA ARG A 224 -20.35 26.26 1.43
C ARG A 224 -20.84 25.76 0.09
N GLU A 225 -22.16 25.59 -0.07
CA GLU A 225 -22.76 25.18 -1.35
C GLU A 225 -22.11 23.94 -1.98
N ARG A 226 -21.83 22.90 -1.18
CA ARG A 226 -21.13 21.67 -1.62
C ARG A 226 -19.70 21.91 -2.15
N ARG A 227 -19.07 23.00 -1.73
CA ARG A 227 -17.65 23.29 -1.96
C ARG A 227 -16.91 23.35 -0.62
N VAL A 228 -15.64 22.96 -0.63
CA VAL A 228 -14.76 23.09 0.55
C VAL A 228 -13.85 24.30 0.41
N LEU A 229 -13.56 24.98 1.52
CA LEU A 229 -12.59 26.06 1.55
C LEU A 229 -11.16 25.51 1.45
N MET A 230 -10.38 26.02 0.50
CA MET A 230 -8.94 25.79 0.37
C MET A 230 -8.23 27.12 0.11
N VAL A 231 -6.91 27.16 0.32
CA VAL A 231 -6.08 28.35 0.24
C VAL A 231 -4.88 28.13 -0.67
N THR A 232 -4.34 29.20 -1.22
CA THR A 232 -3.01 29.20 -1.85
C THR A 232 -2.04 30.07 -1.06
N ALA A 233 -0.78 29.64 -0.97
CA ALA A 233 0.30 30.45 -0.41
C ALA A 233 0.87 31.42 -1.46
N ARG A 234 1.49 32.52 -1.00
CA ARG A 234 2.03 33.56 -1.91
C ARG A 234 2.97 33.00 -2.97
N GLY A 235 2.66 33.32 -4.22
CA GLY A 235 3.47 32.90 -5.37
C GLY A 235 3.39 31.40 -5.70
N ARG A 236 2.41 30.67 -5.16
CA ARG A 236 2.13 29.27 -5.48
C ARG A 236 0.69 29.12 -5.99
N ASP A 237 0.51 28.26 -6.99
CA ASP A 237 -0.82 27.92 -7.54
C ASP A 237 -1.34 26.55 -7.08
N VAL A 238 -0.80 26.06 -5.96
CA VAL A 238 -1.20 24.80 -5.35
C VAL A 238 -2.19 25.08 -4.23
N LEU A 239 -3.32 24.36 -4.23
CA LEU A 239 -4.37 24.46 -3.22
C LEU A 239 -4.06 23.59 -2.00
N TYR A 240 -4.16 24.18 -0.81
CA TYR A 240 -3.99 23.52 0.49
C TYR A 240 -5.25 23.70 1.34
N LEU A 241 -5.50 22.79 2.27
CA LEU A 241 -6.50 23.06 3.31
C LEU A 241 -5.93 24.07 4.30
N PRO A 242 -6.72 25.04 4.79
CA PRO A 242 -6.28 25.94 5.84
C PRO A 242 -5.99 25.12 7.11
N GLY A 243 -4.80 25.27 7.66
CA GLY A 243 -4.32 24.41 8.72
C GLY A 243 -2.80 24.31 8.79
N GLY A 244 -2.32 23.84 9.94
CA GLY A 244 -0.90 23.82 10.22
C GLY A 244 -0.51 22.78 11.25
N LYS A 245 0.77 22.81 11.63
CA LYS A 245 1.35 21.83 12.56
C LYS A 245 0.75 22.03 13.95
N ILE A 246 0.54 20.92 14.64
CA ILE A 246 0.09 20.94 16.04
C ILE A 246 1.31 21.24 16.92
N ASP A 247 1.23 22.31 17.71
CA ASP A 247 2.32 22.71 18.58
C ASP A 247 2.41 21.87 19.86
N ALA A 248 3.58 21.91 20.52
CA ALA A 248 3.80 21.15 21.75
C ALA A 248 2.87 21.63 22.89
N GLY A 249 2.02 20.73 23.39
CA GLY A 249 1.03 21.03 24.44
C GLY A 249 -0.33 21.49 23.91
N GLU A 250 -0.49 21.62 22.60
CA GLU A 250 -1.74 22.00 21.94
C GLU A 250 -2.54 20.76 21.50
N THR A 251 -3.85 20.78 21.67
CA THR A 251 -4.74 19.77 21.09
C THR A 251 -4.97 20.04 19.60
N ALA A 252 -5.33 19.01 18.83
CA ALA A 252 -5.61 19.18 17.40
C ALA A 252 -6.78 20.17 17.13
N ALA A 253 -7.77 20.21 18.02
CA ALA A 253 -8.88 21.16 17.96
C ALA A 253 -8.46 22.61 18.26
N GLU A 254 -7.52 22.80 19.20
CA GLU A 254 -6.93 24.12 19.46
C GLU A 254 -6.06 24.59 18.28
N ALA A 255 -5.26 23.68 17.71
CA ALA A 255 -4.42 23.96 16.55
C ALA A 255 -5.27 24.42 15.35
N VAL A 256 -6.32 23.69 14.98
CA VAL A 256 -7.16 24.10 13.84
C VAL A 256 -7.88 25.43 14.09
N ALA A 257 -8.27 25.73 15.33
CA ALA A 257 -8.88 27.01 15.69
C ALA A 257 -7.87 28.16 15.67
N ARG A 258 -6.60 27.92 16.01
CA ARG A 258 -5.50 28.90 15.87
C ARG A 258 -5.19 29.17 14.40
N GLU A 259 -4.96 28.12 13.62
CA GLU A 259 -4.62 28.21 12.20
C GLU A 259 -5.75 28.89 11.40
N SER A 260 -7.02 28.60 11.72
CA SER A 260 -8.16 29.27 11.08
C SER A 260 -8.16 30.80 11.32
N ARG A 261 -7.72 31.26 12.49
CA ARG A 261 -7.58 32.71 12.77
C ARG A 261 -6.38 33.31 12.05
N GLU A 262 -5.27 32.58 11.97
CA GLU A 262 -4.01 33.07 11.42
C GLU A 262 -4.03 33.14 9.89
N GLU A 263 -4.53 32.08 9.23
CA GLU A 263 -4.48 31.91 7.78
C GLU A 263 -5.69 32.49 7.04
N ILE A 264 -6.90 32.38 7.63
CA ILE A 264 -8.15 32.77 6.97
C ILE A 264 -8.99 33.78 7.76
N ALA A 265 -8.46 34.31 8.87
CA ALA A 265 -9.10 35.30 9.74
C ALA A 265 -10.53 34.89 10.20
N VAL A 266 -10.72 33.61 10.50
CA VAL A 266 -12.00 33.03 10.93
C VAL A 266 -11.94 32.59 12.39
N GLU A 267 -12.93 33.00 13.19
CA GLU A 267 -13.23 32.39 14.48
C GLU A 267 -14.17 31.17 14.29
N LEU A 268 -13.73 30.00 14.75
CA LEU A 268 -14.55 28.78 14.71
C LEU A 268 -15.45 28.68 15.94
N GLU A 269 -16.70 28.25 15.75
CA GLU A 269 -17.60 27.95 16.87
C GLU A 269 -17.10 26.70 17.60
N GLN A 270 -16.51 26.85 18.79
CA GLN A 270 -15.79 25.78 19.49
C GLN A 270 -16.61 24.48 19.67
N GLN A 271 -17.92 24.59 19.89
CA GLN A 271 -18.81 23.43 20.07
C GLN A 271 -19.14 22.70 18.77
N SER A 272 -18.87 23.32 17.61
CA SER A 272 -19.10 22.74 16.29
C SER A 272 -17.91 21.94 15.76
N ILE A 273 -16.72 22.17 16.34
CA ILE A 273 -15.47 21.56 15.89
C ILE A 273 -15.55 20.05 16.14
N ARG A 274 -15.67 19.29 15.06
CA ARG A 274 -15.77 17.83 15.08
C ARG A 274 -14.72 17.23 14.14
N GLU A 275 -13.99 16.25 14.65
CA GLU A 275 -13.08 15.47 13.82
C GLU A 275 -13.91 14.71 12.77
N LEU A 276 -13.50 14.79 11.50
CA LEU A 276 -14.09 14.03 10.41
C LEU A 276 -13.31 12.73 10.20
N PHE A 277 -12.03 12.85 9.85
CA PHE A 277 -11.13 11.74 9.58
C PHE A 277 -9.68 12.24 9.55
N THR A 278 -8.73 11.31 9.56
CA THR A 278 -7.31 11.60 9.35
C THR A 278 -6.85 11.06 8.00
N VAL A 279 -6.09 11.89 7.28
CA VAL A 279 -5.36 11.53 6.06
C VAL A 279 -3.89 11.40 6.39
N THR A 280 -3.32 10.23 6.12
CA THR A 280 -1.89 9.95 6.35
C THR A 280 -1.22 9.64 5.03
N VAL A 281 -0.32 10.53 4.60
CA VAL A 281 0.43 10.39 3.34
C VAL A 281 1.90 10.76 3.52
N GLN A 282 2.74 10.44 2.54
CA GLN A 282 4.12 10.95 2.50
C GLN A 282 4.11 12.48 2.54
N ALA A 283 4.89 13.07 3.45
CA ALA A 283 5.00 14.52 3.56
C ALA A 283 5.71 15.08 2.31
N HIS A 284 5.08 16.04 1.64
CA HIS A 284 5.60 16.65 0.43
C HIS A 284 6.83 17.51 0.76
N GLY A 285 7.94 17.30 0.03
CA GLY A 285 9.20 18.01 0.25
C GLY A 285 10.05 17.48 1.42
N GLU A 286 9.64 16.38 2.06
CA GLU A 286 10.36 15.73 3.15
C GLU A 286 10.96 14.39 2.69
N PRO A 287 11.99 13.85 3.39
CA PRO A 287 12.58 12.57 3.05
C PRO A 287 11.55 11.43 2.99
N ASP A 288 11.76 10.49 2.06
CA ASP A 288 10.95 9.29 1.94
C ASP A 288 10.82 8.57 3.29
N GLY A 289 9.57 8.32 3.71
CA GLY A 289 9.23 7.73 5.00
C GLY A 289 8.78 8.73 6.06
N ARG A 290 9.00 10.04 5.90
CA ARG A 290 8.38 11.05 6.77
C ARG A 290 6.92 11.25 6.38
N LEU A 291 6.01 10.80 7.24
CA LEU A 291 4.57 10.96 7.02
C LEU A 291 4.07 12.32 7.53
N VAL A 292 3.06 12.83 6.85
CA VAL A 292 2.14 13.84 7.40
C VAL A 292 0.83 13.14 7.75
N ALA A 293 0.41 13.26 9.01
CA ALA A 293 -0.90 12.86 9.48
C ALA A 293 -1.72 14.14 9.68
N MET A 294 -2.59 14.41 8.70
CA MET A 294 -3.47 15.58 8.69
C MET A 294 -4.84 15.16 9.23
N THR A 295 -5.21 15.68 10.40
CA THR A 295 -6.53 15.49 11.01
C THR A 295 -7.46 16.58 10.52
N LEU A 296 -8.57 16.19 9.89
CA LEU A 296 -9.55 17.10 9.29
C LEU A 296 -10.68 17.36 10.27
N PHE A 297 -10.99 18.63 10.51
CA PHE A 297 -12.08 19.06 11.39
C PHE A 297 -13.15 19.78 10.60
N ALA A 298 -14.40 19.29 10.66
CA ALA A 298 -15.54 20.11 10.28
C ALA A 298 -15.85 21.11 11.39
N ALA A 299 -16.19 22.33 11.01
CA ALA A 299 -16.60 23.37 11.93
C ALA A 299 -17.60 24.32 11.25
N THR A 300 -18.31 25.10 12.06
CA THR A 300 -19.15 26.22 11.62
C THR A 300 -18.53 27.54 12.05
N THR A 301 -18.81 28.59 11.29
CA THR A 301 -18.43 29.97 11.59
C THR A 301 -19.47 30.91 11.02
N ALA A 302 -19.61 32.09 11.64
CA ALA A 302 -20.37 33.22 11.11
C ALA A 302 -19.52 34.18 10.28
N ASP A 303 -18.19 34.03 10.33
CA ASP A 303 -17.23 34.90 9.64
C ASP A 303 -17.10 34.49 8.16
N GLU A 304 -16.86 35.46 7.28
CA GLU A 304 -16.49 35.17 5.89
C GLU A 304 -14.96 35.00 5.81
N PRO A 305 -14.44 33.85 5.35
CA PRO A 305 -13.01 33.61 5.29
C PRO A 305 -12.28 34.60 4.37
N VAL A 306 -11.18 35.16 4.85
CA VAL A 306 -10.31 36.06 4.08
C VAL A 306 -8.86 35.70 4.27
N ALA A 307 -8.08 35.69 3.19
CA ALA A 307 -6.66 35.38 3.23
C ALA A 307 -5.90 36.29 4.23
N SER A 308 -5.09 35.68 5.08
CA SER A 308 -4.29 36.35 6.10
C SER A 308 -2.89 35.72 6.21
N ALA A 309 -1.95 36.48 6.79
CA ALA A 309 -0.56 36.06 7.00
C ALA A 309 0.12 35.52 5.72
N GLU A 310 0.45 34.23 5.70
CA GLU A 310 1.15 33.54 4.61
C GLU A 310 0.25 33.06 3.47
N VAL A 311 -1.07 33.10 3.68
CA VAL A 311 -2.07 32.85 2.64
C VAL A 311 -2.21 34.07 1.72
N ASP A 312 -2.29 33.78 0.43
CA ASP A 312 -2.46 34.78 -0.63
C ASP A 312 -3.93 34.91 -1.04
N SER A 313 -4.63 33.78 -1.18
CA SER A 313 -6.03 33.76 -1.60
C SER A 313 -6.79 32.55 -1.06
N VAL A 314 -8.10 32.75 -0.88
CA VAL A 314 -9.07 31.72 -0.47
C VAL A 314 -9.88 31.27 -1.69
N HIS A 315 -10.22 29.98 -1.73
CA HIS A 315 -10.92 29.34 -2.84
C HIS A 315 -12.00 28.40 -2.30
N TRP A 316 -13.18 28.45 -2.90
CA TRP A 316 -14.22 27.45 -2.67
C TRP A 316 -14.15 26.41 -3.79
N VAL A 317 -13.67 25.21 -3.47
CA VAL A 317 -13.24 24.22 -4.46
C VAL A 317 -14.06 22.94 -4.39
N THR A 318 -13.93 22.16 -5.45
CA THR A 318 -14.68 20.94 -5.71
C THR A 318 -13.74 19.79 -6.02
N SER A 319 -14.28 18.60 -6.29
CA SER A 319 -13.47 17.47 -6.75
C SER A 319 -12.75 17.73 -8.08
N ALA A 320 -13.28 18.64 -8.90
CA ALA A 320 -12.66 19.05 -10.15
C ALA A 320 -11.29 19.74 -9.97
N ASP A 321 -11.03 20.29 -8.78
CA ASP A 321 -9.79 21.00 -8.46
C ASP A 321 -8.67 20.06 -7.95
N ALA A 322 -8.91 18.75 -7.88
CA ALA A 322 -7.94 17.78 -7.35
C ALA A 322 -6.56 17.85 -8.05
N GLY A 323 -6.51 18.17 -9.35
CA GLY A 323 -5.25 18.32 -10.09
C GLY A 323 -4.36 19.48 -9.61
N ARG A 324 -4.88 20.41 -8.80
CA ARG A 324 -4.15 21.53 -8.20
C ARG A 324 -3.77 21.27 -6.73
N CYS A 325 -4.08 20.09 -6.20
CA CYS A 325 -3.86 19.74 -4.80
C CYS A 325 -2.63 18.82 -4.64
N PRO A 326 -1.93 18.89 -3.49
CA PRO A 326 -0.97 17.86 -3.12
C PRO A 326 -1.70 16.55 -2.78
N PRO A 327 -1.00 15.41 -2.65
CA PRO A 327 -1.62 14.10 -2.38
C PRO A 327 -2.59 14.09 -1.18
N ALA A 328 -2.26 14.80 -0.09
CA ALA A 328 -3.14 14.92 1.08
C ALA A 328 -4.45 15.66 0.75
N GLY A 329 -4.38 16.68 -0.11
CA GLY A 329 -5.55 17.43 -0.56
C GLY A 329 -6.43 16.61 -1.51
N VAL A 330 -5.82 15.87 -2.45
CA VAL A 330 -6.54 14.95 -3.35
C VAL A 330 -7.35 13.92 -2.54
N GLU A 331 -6.67 13.20 -1.63
CA GLU A 331 -7.32 12.21 -0.76
C GLU A 331 -8.44 12.84 0.09
N THR A 332 -8.26 14.08 0.56
CA THR A 332 -9.30 14.79 1.31
C THR A 332 -10.52 15.06 0.43
N LEU A 333 -10.33 15.57 -0.78
CA LEU A 333 -11.45 15.85 -1.71
C LEU A 333 -12.21 14.55 -2.06
N GLU A 334 -11.50 13.46 -2.36
CA GLU A 334 -12.12 12.16 -2.65
C GLU A 334 -12.98 11.65 -1.48
N ARG A 335 -12.48 11.77 -0.25
CA ARG A 335 -13.24 11.38 0.95
C ARG A 335 -14.42 12.29 1.21
N LEU A 336 -14.31 13.60 0.99
CA LEU A 336 -15.43 14.52 1.14
C LEU A 336 -16.53 14.23 0.10
N VAL A 337 -16.18 13.85 -1.13
CA VAL A 337 -17.13 13.35 -2.13
C VAL A 337 -17.79 12.06 -1.67
N ALA A 338 -17.01 11.09 -1.17
CA ALA A 338 -17.55 9.81 -0.69
C ALA A 338 -18.52 10.00 0.50
N LEU A 339 -18.33 11.03 1.31
CA LEU A 339 -19.23 11.43 2.38
C LEU A 339 -20.43 12.29 1.91
N GLY A 340 -20.50 12.61 0.62
CA GLY A 340 -21.55 13.45 0.03
C GLY A 340 -21.49 14.92 0.45
N LEU A 341 -20.34 15.39 0.96
CA LEU A 341 -20.14 16.73 1.52
C LEU A 341 -19.78 17.78 0.47
N ILE A 342 -19.10 17.38 -0.61
CA ILE A 342 -18.75 18.22 -1.77
C ILE A 342 -19.06 17.51 -3.10
N ASP A 343 -18.88 18.22 -4.22
CA ASP A 343 -18.71 17.65 -5.57
C ASP A 343 -18.26 18.66 -6.64
#